data_AF-A0A257V707-F1
#
_entry.id   AF-A0A257V707-F1
#
_cell.length_a   1.000
_cell.length_b   1.000
_cell.length_c   1.000
_cell.angle_alpha   90.00
_cell.angle_beta   90.00
_cell.angle_gamma   90.00
#
_symmetry.space_group_name_H-M   'P 1'
#
loop_
_entity.id
_entity.type
_entity.pdbx_description
1 polymer ?
#
loop_
_entity_poly.entity_id
_entity_poly.type
_entity_poly.pdbx_seq_one_letter_code
_entity_poly.pdbx_strand_id
1 'polypeptide(L)' 'MQHSGGMGPTGNCVCLGCGATKSHSPGVPCREDRCPKCGKAMVREGSEHHMAYLAKHPATKVDR' A
#
# COMPACT_ATOMS: atom_id res chain seq x y z
N MET A 1 -24.34 10.10 1.93
CA MET A 1 -24.21 9.14 3.04
C MET A 1 -22.73 9.03 3.36
N GLN A 2 -22.37 9.22 4.62
CA GLN A 2 -20.98 9.40 5.07
C GLN A 2 -20.12 8.18 4.68
N HIS A 3 -19.10 8.40 3.84
CA HIS A 3 -17.99 7.45 3.73
C HIS A 3 -17.14 7.61 4.99
N SER A 4 -17.56 6.94 6.05
CA SER A 4 -16.76 6.67 7.24
C SER A 4 -15.62 5.73 6.87
N GLY A 5 -14.67 6.20 6.07
CA GLY A 5 -13.37 5.57 5.87
C GLY A 5 -12.51 5.85 7.08
N GLY A 6 -12.91 5.36 8.26
CA GLY A 6 -12.08 5.34 9.45
C GLY A 6 -10.94 4.35 9.24
N MET A 7 -9.97 4.71 8.40
CA MET A 7 -8.74 3.93 8.24
C MET A 7 -7.85 4.29 9.43
N GLY A 8 -7.97 3.48 10.48
CA GLY A 8 -7.28 3.67 11.75
C GLY A 8 -5.77 3.92 11.61
N PRO A 9 -5.13 4.42 12.68
CA PRO A 9 -3.72 4.84 12.70
C PRO A 9 -2.72 3.71 12.40
N THR A 10 -3.16 2.45 12.36
CA THR A 10 -2.37 1.25 12.08
C THR A 10 -2.41 0.90 10.59
N GLY A 11 -1.67 1.63 9.76
CA GLY A 11 -1.48 1.26 8.34
C GLY A 11 -0.16 0.53 8.15
N ASN A 12 -0.12 -0.51 7.33
CA ASN A 12 1.14 -1.01 6.79
C ASN A 12 1.48 -0.24 5.51
N CYS A 13 2.76 -0.10 5.17
CA CYS A 13 3.19 0.28 3.84
C CYS A 13 3.29 -0.99 2.98
N VAL A 14 2.58 -1.03 1.86
CA VAL A 14 2.62 -2.09 0.87
C VAL A 14 3.25 -1.59 -0.42
N CYS A 15 4.10 -2.42 -1.02
CA CYS A 15 4.71 -2.13 -2.30
C CYS A 15 3.84 -2.69 -3.44
N LEU A 16 3.30 -1.82 -4.28
CA LEU A 16 2.52 -2.22 -5.47
C LEU A 16 3.38 -2.88 -6.57
N GLY A 17 4.70 -2.84 -6.46
CA GLY A 17 5.59 -3.44 -7.44
C GLY A 17 5.98 -4.89 -7.17
N CYS A 18 6.07 -5.28 -5.90
CA CYS A 18 6.51 -6.62 -5.49
C CYS A 18 5.62 -7.27 -4.42
N GLY A 19 4.62 -6.56 -3.90
CA GLY A 19 3.72 -7.02 -2.84
C GLY A 19 4.33 -6.99 -1.43
N ALA A 20 5.52 -6.41 -1.23
CA ALA A 20 6.14 -6.34 0.10
C ALA A 20 5.33 -5.46 1.06
N THR A 21 4.96 -5.99 2.22
CA THR A 21 4.36 -5.24 3.33
C THR A 21 5.40 -4.91 4.39
N LYS A 22 5.33 -3.71 4.95
CA LYS A 22 6.23 -3.17 5.97
C LYS A 22 5.39 -2.37 6.96
N SER A 23 5.73 -2.42 8.24
CA SER A 23 5.10 -1.55 9.24
C SER A 23 5.35 -0.08 8.89
N HIS A 24 4.31 0.75 8.88
CA HIS A 24 4.46 2.18 8.65
C HIS A 24 5.20 2.82 9.82
N SER A 25 6.25 3.58 9.51
CA SER A 25 6.96 4.38 10.51
C SER A 25 6.27 5.73 10.70
N PRO A 26 5.86 6.10 11.92
CA PRO A 26 5.29 7.41 12.19
C PRO A 26 6.31 8.51 11.86
N GLY A 27 5.85 9.58 11.23
CA GLY A 27 6.70 10.70 10.79
C GLY A 27 7.25 10.57 9.36
N VAL A 28 7.19 9.39 8.73
CA VAL A 28 7.63 9.20 7.33
C VAL A 28 6.46 8.63 6.50
N PRO A 29 5.89 9.42 5.57
CA PRO A 29 4.91 8.93 4.60
C PRO A 29 5.40 7.67 3.86
N CYS A 30 4.53 6.65 3.68
CA CYS A 30 4.90 5.43 2.95
C CYS A 30 5.44 5.71 1.53
N ARG A 31 4.99 6.80 0.89
CA ARG A 31 5.44 7.17 -0.47
C ARG A 31 6.90 7.65 -0.52
N GLU A 32 7.42 8.17 0.58
CA GLU A 32 8.82 8.57 0.70
C GLU A 32 9.72 7.38 1.06
N ASP A 33 9.16 6.35 1.70
CA ASP A 33 9.86 5.11 2.01
C ASP A 33 10.05 4.24 0.74
N ARG A 34 11.28 3.74 0.57
CA ARG A 34 11.68 2.88 -0.55
C ARG A 34 11.56 1.42 -0.13
N CYS A 35 10.92 0.60 -0.96
CA CYS A 35 10.82 -0.83 -0.71
C CYS A 35 12.20 -1.49 -0.72
N PRO A 36 12.61 -2.22 0.33
CA PRO A 36 13.91 -2.90 0.37
C PRO A 36 14.01 -4.09 -0.59
N LYS A 37 12.89 -4.60 -1.11
CA LYS A 37 12.88 -5.72 -2.07
C LYS A 37 13.04 -5.28 -3.53
N CYS A 38 12.54 -4.10 -3.91
CA CYS A 38 12.49 -3.68 -5.31
C CYS A 38 12.82 -2.19 -5.57
N GLY A 39 13.04 -1.38 -4.53
CA GLY A 39 13.39 0.03 -4.64
C GLY A 39 12.26 0.98 -5.06
N LYS A 40 11.04 0.47 -5.26
CA LYS A 40 9.86 1.30 -5.61
C LYS A 40 9.27 2.00 -4.37
N ALA A 41 8.58 3.11 -4.61
CA ALA A 41 7.84 3.83 -3.58
C ALA A 41 6.75 2.93 -2.97
N MET A 42 6.60 2.98 -1.65
CA MET A 42 5.56 2.23 -0.96
C MET A 42 4.27 3.03 -0.84
N VAL A 43 3.17 2.35 -0.62
CA VAL A 43 1.84 2.97 -0.52
C VAL A 43 1.19 2.47 0.75
N ARG A 44 0.41 3.29 1.43
CA ARG A 44 -0.26 2.85 2.65
C ARG A 44 -1.37 1.85 2.31
N GLU A 45 -1.32 0.69 2.95
CA GLU A 45 -2.36 -0.32 2.96
C GLU A 45 -3.66 0.31 3.44
N GLY A 46 -4.71 0.15 2.64
CA GLY A 46 -6.02 0.75 2.89
C GLY A 46 -6.19 2.18 2.39
N SER A 47 -5.15 2.84 1.85
CA SER A 47 -5.35 4.13 1.18
C SER A 47 -6.17 4.00 -0.10
N GLU A 48 -6.82 5.08 -0.53
CA GLU A 48 -7.59 5.13 -1.78
C GLU A 48 -6.78 4.62 -2.98
N HIS A 49 -5.50 4.98 -3.04
CA HIS A 49 -4.60 4.53 -4.10
C HIS A 49 -4.30 3.03 -4.04
N HIS A 50 -4.23 2.43 -2.84
CA HIS A 50 -4.06 0.98 -2.69
C HIS A 50 -5.32 0.23 -3.11
N MET A 51 -6.50 0.71 -2.68
CA MET A 51 -7.78 0.11 -3.06
C MET A 51 -8.04 0.22 -4.57
N ALA A 52 -7.73 1.37 -5.17
CA ALA A 52 -7.83 1.56 -6.62
C ALA A 52 -6.85 0.66 -7.38
N TYR A 53 -5.64 0.44 -6.85
CA TYR A 53 -4.68 -0.49 -7.44
C TYR A 53 -5.20 -1.93 -7.38
N LEU A 54 -5.70 -2.40 -6.24
CA LEU A 54 -6.28 -3.74 -6.10
C LEU A 54 -7.51 -3.94 -7.00
N ALA A 55 -8.34 -2.91 -7.15
CA ALA A 55 -9.50 -2.96 -8.05
C ALA A 55 -9.09 -3.07 -9.53
N LYS A 56 -7.98 -2.43 -9.93
CA LYS A 56 -7.45 -2.46 -11.30
C LYS A 56 -6.54 -3.67 -11.58
N HIS A 57 -5.91 -4.18 -10.54
CA HIS A 57 -5.04 -5.35 -10.56
C HIS A 57 -5.59 -6.38 -9.56
N PRO A 58 -6.72 -7.04 -9.90
CA PRO A 58 -7.13 -8.22 -9.15
C PRO A 58 -5.94 -9.19 -9.17
N ALA A 59 -5.66 -9.81 -8.02
CA ALA A 59 -4.44 -10.56 -7.69
C ALA A 59 -4.18 -11.84 -8.54
N THR A 60 -4.34 -11.77 -9.86
CA THR A 60 -4.28 -12.88 -10.81
C THR A 60 -3.06 -12.81 -11.74
N LYS A 61 -1.97 -12.14 -11.34
CA LYS A 61 -0.70 -12.15 -12.10
C LYS A 61 0.52 -12.33 -11.20
N VAL A 62 0.49 -13.35 -10.34
CA VAL A 62 1.70 -14.03 -9.84
C VAL A 62 1.69 -15.47 -10.36
N ASP A 63 1.53 -15.64 -11.66
CA ASP A 63 2.02 -16.82 -12.35
C ASP A 63 2.05 -16.58 -13.86
N ARG A 64 3.23 -16.91 -14.41
CA ARG A 64 3.58 -17.20 -15.81
C ARG A 64 4.02 -16.05 -16.71
#